data_AF-A0A955B875-F1
#
_entry.id   AF-A0A955B875-F1
#
_cell.length_a   1.000
_cell.length_b   1.000
_cell.length_c   1.000
_cell.angle_alpha   90.00
_cell.angle_beta   90.00
_cell.angle_gamma   90.00
#
_symmetry.space_group_name_H-M   'P 1'
#
loop_
_entity.id
_entity.type
_entity.pdbx_description
1 polymer ?
#
loop_
_entity_poly.entity_id
_entity_poly.type
_entity_poly.pdbx_seq_one_letter_code
_entity_poly.pdbx_strand_id
1 'polypeptide(L)'
;MDAELRKLERLLYGYNYQVFLRSYSAKHAHDADVEAIVMAALGEEATVDEIHTESTEKTVATIKSRLEYRGDESSGPLPKRIDSPKFCFLRDAVLNHVRELCWSSVSVTGLCIGDGHPAYPVFWDFAYLFRGGESSTVFIGSSSD
;
A
#
# COMPACT_ATOMS: atom_id res chain seq x y z
N MET A 1 0.10 8.04 10.89
CA MET A 1 -0.09 7.53 9.52
C MET A 1 -1.44 6.84 9.35
N ASP A 2 -1.81 5.90 10.21
CA ASP A 2 -3.10 5.19 10.07
C ASP A 2 -4.31 6.13 9.97
N ALA A 3 -4.34 7.19 10.78
CA ALA A 3 -5.40 8.18 10.72
C ALA A 3 -5.46 8.92 9.36
N GLU A 4 -4.30 9.24 8.78
CA GLU A 4 -4.17 9.84 7.46
C GLU A 4 -4.62 8.88 6.36
N LEU A 5 -4.20 7.61 6.41
CA LEU A 5 -4.63 6.56 5.47
C LEU A 5 -6.15 6.41 5.48
N ARG A 6 -6.77 6.30 6.66
CA ARG A 6 -8.23 6.21 6.83
C ARG A 6 -8.97 7.46 6.33
N LYS A 7 -8.37 8.64 6.44
CA LYS A 7 -8.94 9.88 5.88
C LYS A 7 -8.86 9.88 4.36
N LEU A 8 -7.75 9.39 3.79
CA LEU A 8 -7.54 9.30 2.35
C LEU A 8 -8.48 8.28 1.70
N GLU A 9 -8.60 7.07 2.26
CA GLU A 9 -9.54 6.03 1.79
C GLU A 9 -10.96 6.57 1.64
N ARG A 10 -11.46 7.32 2.64
CA ARG A 10 -12.81 7.89 2.60
C ARG A 10 -13.01 8.93 1.50
N LEU A 11 -11.96 9.60 1.07
CA LEU A 11 -12.03 10.52 -0.07
C LEU A 11 -12.02 9.79 -1.41
N LEU A 12 -11.42 8.61 -1.46
CA LEU A 12 -11.34 7.78 -2.64
C LEU A 12 -12.59 6.92 -2.86
N TYR A 13 -13.47 6.79 -1.87
CA TYR A 13 -14.76 6.13 -2.04
C TYR A 13 -15.63 6.84 -3.09
N GLY A 14 -16.22 6.07 -4.00
CA GLY A 14 -17.04 6.59 -5.08
C GLY A 14 -18.01 5.57 -5.67
N TYR A 15 -18.26 5.66 -6.98
CA TYR A 15 -19.20 4.78 -7.67
C TYR A 15 -18.61 3.39 -7.72
N ASN A 16 -19.21 2.41 -7.04
CA ASN A 16 -18.75 1.01 -6.98
C ASN A 16 -17.22 0.95 -6.90
N TYR A 17 -16.67 1.66 -5.93
CA TYR A 17 -15.23 1.82 -5.82
C TYR A 17 -14.85 2.12 -4.38
N GLN A 18 -14.14 1.17 -3.78
CA GLN A 18 -13.61 1.28 -2.43
C GLN A 18 -12.09 1.10 -2.48
N VAL A 19 -11.37 2.00 -1.81
CA VAL A 19 -9.92 1.89 -1.64
C VAL A 19 -9.61 1.42 -0.23
N PHE A 20 -8.67 0.49 -0.15
CA PHE A 20 -8.05 -0.02 1.06
C PHE A 20 -6.58 0.40 1.10
N LEU A 21 -6.11 0.91 2.22
CA LEU A 21 -4.72 1.31 2.49
C LEU A 21 -4.35 0.96 3.93
N ARG A 22 -3.37 0.09 4.12
CA ARG A 22 -2.88 -0.30 5.45
C ARG A 22 -1.38 -0.43 5.50
N SER A 23 -0.84 -0.20 6.68
CA SER A 23 0.55 -0.45 7.04
C SER A 23 0.57 -1.46 8.18
N TYR A 24 1.38 -2.50 8.05
CA TYR A 24 1.56 -3.55 9.04
C TYR A 24 3.03 -3.62 9.41
N SER A 25 3.34 -3.57 10.70
CA SER A 25 4.72 -3.69 11.16
C SER A 25 4.94 -5.06 11.79
N ALA A 26 6.04 -5.72 11.41
CA ALA A 26 6.46 -6.98 11.98
C ALA A 26 7.88 -6.85 12.52
N LYS A 27 8.10 -7.38 13.72
CA LYS A 27 9.46 -7.64 14.24
C LYS A 27 9.93 -8.98 13.71
N HIS A 28 11.21 -9.08 13.39
CA HIS A 28 11.78 -10.31 12.86
C HIS A 28 13.27 -10.42 13.20
N ALA A 29 13.81 -11.64 13.10
CA ALA A 29 15.25 -11.83 13.14
C ALA A 29 15.90 -11.16 11.92
N HIS A 30 17.16 -10.75 12.06
CA HIS A 30 17.88 -10.04 11.00
C HIS A 30 17.95 -10.86 9.69
N ASP A 31 18.00 -12.18 9.79
CA ASP A 31 18.11 -13.15 8.70
C ASP A 31 16.77 -13.76 8.26
N ALA A 32 15.63 -13.32 8.82
CA ALA A 32 14.31 -13.79 8.38
C ALA A 32 14.10 -13.52 6.88
N ASP A 33 13.51 -14.48 6.16
CA ASP A 33 13.15 -14.28 4.76
C ASP A 33 11.92 -13.36 4.62
N VAL A 34 11.57 -13.02 3.37
CA VAL A 34 10.48 -12.08 3.08
C VAL A 34 9.14 -12.67 3.50
N GLU A 35 8.94 -13.95 3.22
CA GLU A 35 7.73 -14.72 3.48
C GLU A 35 7.43 -14.79 4.98
N ALA A 36 8.43 -15.10 5.82
CA ALA A 36 8.28 -15.11 7.27
C ALA A 36 7.92 -13.72 7.82
N ILE A 37 8.48 -12.65 7.25
CA ILE A 37 8.13 -11.27 7.66
C ILE A 37 6.70 -10.95 7.26
N VAL A 38 6.27 -11.32 6.05
CA VAL A 38 4.91 -11.10 5.56
C VAL A 38 3.90 -11.87 6.41
N MET A 39 4.15 -13.15 6.70
CA MET A 39 3.30 -13.95 7.59
C MET A 39 3.22 -13.34 9.00
N ALA A 40 4.34 -12.87 9.55
CA ALA A 40 4.35 -12.19 10.85
C ALA A 40 3.56 -10.87 10.84
N ALA A 41 3.48 -10.19 9.69
CA ALA A 41 2.77 -8.92 9.54
C ALA A 41 1.26 -9.10 9.27
N LEU A 42 0.90 -10.11 8.46
CA LEU A 42 -0.45 -10.27 7.90
C LEU A 42 -1.21 -11.49 8.48
N GLY A 43 -0.50 -12.47 9.02
CA GLY A 43 -1.06 -13.73 9.53
C GLY A 43 -0.47 -14.96 8.84
N GLU A 44 -0.60 -16.13 9.47
CA GLU A 44 -0.02 -17.40 8.99
C GLU A 44 -0.59 -17.91 7.66
N GLU A 45 -1.76 -17.40 7.25
CA GLU A 45 -2.40 -17.74 5.98
C GLU A 45 -1.88 -16.91 4.80
N ALA A 46 -1.03 -15.91 5.04
CA ALA A 46 -0.52 -15.02 3.99
C ALA A 46 0.57 -15.69 3.15
N THR A 47 0.39 -15.76 1.82
CA THR A 47 1.41 -16.26 0.89
C THR A 47 1.96 -15.15 -0.01
N VAL A 48 3.23 -15.30 -0.41
CA VAL A 48 3.88 -14.40 -1.37
C VAL A 48 4.11 -15.18 -2.66
N ASP A 49 3.44 -14.77 -3.73
CA ASP A 49 3.49 -15.45 -5.02
C ASP A 49 4.66 -14.93 -5.88
N GLU A 50 5.00 -13.65 -5.73
CA GLU A 50 6.10 -13.03 -6.46
C GLU A 50 6.81 -11.97 -5.60
N ILE A 51 8.13 -11.92 -5.75
CA ILE A 51 9.02 -10.96 -5.10
C ILE A 51 9.86 -10.28 -6.17
N HIS A 52 9.91 -8.95 -6.16
CA HIS A 52 10.81 -8.20 -7.01
C HIS A 52 11.45 -7.02 -6.26
N THR A 53 12.70 -6.72 -6.59
CA THR A 53 13.38 -5.53 -6.07
C THR A 53 12.76 -4.28 -6.67
N GLU A 54 12.51 -3.27 -5.84
CA GLU A 54 11.89 -2.02 -6.27
C GLU A 54 12.74 -0.81 -5.90
N SER A 55 12.76 0.21 -6.76
CA SER A 55 13.39 1.50 -6.43
C SER A 55 12.43 2.39 -5.66
N THR A 56 12.97 3.33 -4.88
CA THR A 56 12.17 4.36 -4.19
C THR A 56 11.29 5.14 -5.17
N GLU A 57 11.85 5.55 -6.30
CA GLU A 57 11.16 6.33 -7.32
C GLU A 57 10.00 5.55 -7.92
N LYS A 58 10.22 4.28 -8.29
CA LYS A 58 9.19 3.42 -8.87
C LYS A 58 8.10 3.07 -7.84
N THR A 59 8.47 2.79 -6.59
CA THR A 59 7.52 2.57 -5.49
C THR A 59 6.58 3.76 -5.31
N VAL A 60 7.15 4.97 -5.17
CA VAL A 60 6.38 6.20 -4.97
C VAL A 60 5.54 6.55 -6.20
N ALA A 61 6.08 6.36 -7.41
CA ALA A 61 5.35 6.61 -8.65
C ALA A 61 4.15 5.67 -8.80
N THR A 62 4.31 4.38 -8.49
CA THR A 62 3.21 3.40 -8.52
C THR A 62 2.14 3.75 -7.50
N ILE A 63 2.50 4.01 -6.24
CA ILE A 63 1.50 4.38 -5.22
C ILE A 63 0.76 5.64 -5.62
N LYS A 64 1.47 6.66 -6.14
CA LYS A 64 0.84 7.87 -6.64
C LYS A 64 -0.15 7.59 -7.76
N SER A 65 0.24 6.82 -8.78
CA SER A 65 -0.63 6.53 -9.92
C SER A 65 -1.90 5.78 -9.51
N ARG A 66 -1.79 4.85 -8.55
CA ARG A 66 -2.94 4.13 -7.99
C ARG A 66 -3.86 5.02 -7.17
N LEU A 67 -3.32 5.89 -6.33
CA LEU A 67 -4.12 6.86 -5.56
C LEU A 67 -4.80 7.91 -6.45
N GLU A 68 -4.20 8.25 -7.59
CA GLU A 68 -4.73 9.21 -8.57
C GLU A 68 -5.62 8.55 -9.65
N TYR A 69 -5.83 7.23 -9.56
CA TYR A 69 -6.68 6.52 -10.50
C TYR A 69 -8.13 7.00 -10.36
N ARG A 70 -8.67 7.53 -11.46
CA ARG A 70 -10.03 8.10 -11.52
C ARG A 70 -11.11 7.07 -11.83
N GLY A 71 -10.74 5.90 -12.34
CA GLY A 71 -11.69 4.95 -12.91
C GLY A 71 -12.31 5.47 -14.22
N ASP A 72 -13.54 5.03 -14.48
CA ASP A 72 -14.37 5.40 -15.62
C ASP A 72 -15.70 6.05 -15.20
N GLU A 73 -16.67 6.17 -16.13
CA GLU A 73 -17.96 6.80 -15.86
C GLU A 73 -18.85 6.01 -14.87
N SER A 74 -18.51 4.76 -14.57
CA SER A 74 -19.29 3.81 -13.79
C SER A 74 -18.56 3.20 -12.58
N SER A 75 -17.22 3.22 -12.56
CA SER A 75 -16.37 2.82 -11.43
C SER A 75 -15.35 3.92 -11.14
N GLY A 76 -15.20 4.32 -9.87
CA GLY A 76 -14.10 5.20 -9.45
C GLY A 76 -14.45 6.24 -8.39
N PRO A 77 -13.44 6.97 -7.86
CA PRO A 77 -13.66 8.05 -6.90
C PRO A 77 -14.52 9.18 -7.48
N LEU A 78 -15.32 9.83 -6.63
CA LEU A 78 -16.07 11.02 -7.06
C LEU A 78 -15.09 12.12 -7.53
N PRO A 79 -15.20 12.67 -8.76
CA PRO A 79 -14.23 13.63 -9.30
C PRO A 79 -13.98 14.84 -8.39
N LYS A 80 -15.04 15.37 -7.77
CA LYS A 80 -14.92 16.51 -6.83
C LYS A 80 -14.03 16.21 -5.61
N ARG A 81 -13.86 14.94 -5.23
CA ARG A 81 -13.02 14.52 -4.10
C ARG A 81 -11.56 14.40 -4.49
N ILE A 82 -11.26 13.78 -5.64
CA ILE A 82 -9.88 13.61 -6.12
C ILE A 82 -9.24 14.96 -6.52
N ASP A 83 -10.06 15.93 -6.94
CA ASP A 83 -9.60 17.29 -7.27
C ASP A 83 -9.58 18.22 -6.04
N SER A 84 -9.94 17.72 -4.85
CA SER A 84 -10.01 18.55 -3.66
C SER A 84 -8.62 18.87 -3.10
N PRO A 85 -8.40 20.10 -2.57
CA PRO A 85 -7.15 20.42 -1.86
C PRO A 85 -6.85 19.46 -0.70
N LYS A 86 -7.91 18.93 -0.06
CA LYS A 86 -7.79 17.95 1.02
C LYS A 86 -7.24 16.61 0.54
N PHE A 87 -7.63 16.16 -0.65
CA PHE A 87 -7.06 14.96 -1.25
C PHE A 87 -5.58 15.16 -1.55
N CYS A 88 -5.22 16.25 -2.25
CA CYS A 88 -3.83 16.56 -2.56
C CYS A 88 -2.94 16.56 -1.30
N PHE A 89 -3.39 17.23 -0.23
CA PHE A 89 -2.68 17.25 1.04
C PHE A 89 -2.47 15.86 1.65
N LEU A 90 -3.53 15.05 1.71
CA LEU A 90 -3.45 13.69 2.29
C LEU A 90 -2.62 12.73 1.42
N ARG A 91 -2.79 12.79 0.10
CA ARG A 91 -1.97 12.05 -0.86
C ARG A 91 -0.50 12.39 -0.66
N ASP A 92 -0.15 13.67 -0.61
CA ASP A 92 1.25 14.10 -0.47
C ASP A 92 1.83 13.70 0.90
N ALA A 93 1.03 13.74 1.97
CA ALA A 93 1.42 13.23 3.28
C ALA A 93 1.73 11.71 3.25
N VAL A 94 0.90 10.92 2.58
CA VAL A 94 1.13 9.47 2.41
C VAL A 94 2.38 9.21 1.56
N LEU A 95 2.55 9.93 0.44
CA LEU A 95 3.71 9.77 -0.43
C LEU A 95 5.02 10.18 0.27
N ASN A 96 4.99 11.21 1.12
CA ASN A 96 6.15 11.60 1.93
C ASN A 96 6.49 10.53 2.96
N HIS A 97 5.49 9.94 3.61
CA HIS A 97 5.73 8.84 4.53
C HIS A 97 6.32 7.60 3.84
N VAL A 98 5.83 7.27 2.65
CA VAL A 98 6.42 6.19 1.84
C VAL A 98 7.89 6.50 1.51
N ARG A 99 8.23 7.74 1.17
CA ARG A 99 9.64 8.14 0.96
C ARG A 99 10.49 7.96 2.22
N GLU A 100 9.96 8.33 3.38
CA GLU A 100 10.64 8.12 4.66
C GLU A 100 10.86 6.63 4.94
N LEU A 101 9.87 5.78 4.65
CA LEU A 101 10.02 4.32 4.76
C LEU A 101 11.10 3.79 3.81
N CYS A 102 11.10 4.22 2.54
CA CYS A 102 12.15 3.85 1.60
C CYS A 102 13.54 4.27 2.10
N TRP A 103 13.70 5.49 2.58
CA TRP A 103 15.00 6.02 3.04
C TRP A 103 15.51 5.36 4.33
N SER A 104 14.61 4.95 5.21
CA SER A 104 14.96 4.28 6.47
C SER A 104 15.10 2.76 6.33
N SER A 105 14.64 2.19 5.22
CA SER A 105 14.76 0.76 4.92
C SER A 105 16.14 0.40 4.38
N VAL A 106 16.59 -0.81 4.74
CA VAL A 106 17.74 -1.49 4.14
C VAL A 106 17.43 -1.88 2.70
N SER A 107 16.19 -2.27 2.41
CA SER A 107 15.72 -2.61 1.07
C SER A 107 14.22 -2.38 0.92
N VAL A 108 13.80 -2.14 -0.33
CA VAL A 108 12.39 -2.08 -0.72
C VAL A 108 12.09 -3.21 -1.68
N THR A 109 11.04 -3.96 -1.36
CA THR A 109 10.65 -5.16 -2.10
C THR A 109 9.18 -5.06 -2.49
N GLY A 110 8.89 -5.19 -3.77
CA GLY A 110 7.53 -5.34 -4.27
C GLY A 110 7.07 -6.79 -4.10
N LEU A 111 5.81 -6.94 -3.70
CA LEU A 111 5.18 -8.23 -3.38
C LEU A 111 3.93 -8.42 -4.24
N CYS A 112 3.73 -9.65 -4.71
CA CYS A 112 2.41 -10.16 -5.07
C CYS A 112 1.94 -11.07 -3.93
N ILE A 113 0.85 -10.70 -3.25
CA ILE A 113 0.29 -11.49 -2.15
C ILE A 113 -0.79 -12.39 -2.75
N GLY A 114 -0.64 -13.70 -2.54
CA GLY A 114 -1.63 -14.70 -2.94
C GLY A 114 -2.74 -14.82 -1.91
N ASP A 115 -2.74 -15.91 -1.16
CA ASP A 115 -3.68 -16.14 -0.06
C ASP A 115 -3.41 -15.16 1.10
N GLY A 116 -4.46 -14.87 1.88
CA GLY A 116 -4.38 -13.97 3.03
C GLY A 116 -4.31 -12.47 2.69
N HIS A 117 -4.47 -12.07 1.42
CA HIS A 117 -4.55 -10.65 1.05
C HIS A 117 -5.78 -9.98 1.72
N PRO A 118 -5.61 -8.89 2.50
CA PRO A 118 -6.63 -8.39 3.41
C PRO A 118 -7.84 -7.72 2.74
N ALA A 119 -7.83 -7.59 1.41
CA ALA A 119 -8.87 -6.91 0.65
C ALA A 119 -9.33 -7.67 -0.61
N TYR A 120 -8.96 -8.95 -0.78
CA TYR A 120 -9.34 -9.71 -1.98
C TYR A 120 -10.86 -9.99 -2.04
N PRO A 121 -11.51 -9.94 -3.22
CA PRO A 121 -10.98 -9.62 -4.55
C PRO A 121 -10.74 -8.12 -4.81
N VAL A 122 -9.73 -7.81 -5.63
CA VAL A 122 -9.28 -6.44 -5.94
C VAL A 122 -9.17 -6.20 -7.44
N PHE A 123 -9.47 -4.97 -7.87
CA PHE A 123 -9.32 -4.49 -9.25
C PHE A 123 -7.89 -4.05 -9.56
N TRP A 124 -7.27 -3.32 -8.63
CA TRP A 124 -5.83 -3.11 -8.60
C TRP A 124 -5.32 -3.20 -7.17
N ASP A 125 -4.05 -3.55 -7.02
CA ASP A 125 -3.34 -3.51 -5.77
C ASP A 125 -1.88 -3.08 -5.94
N PHE A 126 -1.24 -2.90 -4.80
CA PHE A 126 0.20 -2.89 -4.61
C PHE A 126 0.49 -3.40 -3.20
N ALA A 127 1.61 -4.11 -3.05
CA ALA A 127 2.14 -4.48 -1.76
C ALA A 127 3.65 -4.26 -1.77
N TYR A 128 4.16 -3.59 -0.74
CA TYR A 128 5.58 -3.30 -0.58
C TYR A 128 6.05 -3.66 0.82
N LEU A 129 7.19 -4.34 0.90
CA LEU A 129 7.94 -4.55 2.12
C LEU A 129 9.11 -3.56 2.20
N PHE A 130 9.08 -2.71 3.22
CA PHE A 130 10.18 -1.84 3.62
C PHE A 130 10.97 -2.56 4.71
N ARG A 131 12.10 -3.17 4.34
CA ARG A 131 12.88 -4.00 5.27
C ARG A 131 13.75 -3.13 6.16
N GLY A 132 13.54 -3.17 7.47
CA GLY A 132 14.47 -2.59 8.45
C GLY A 132 15.40 -3.64 9.05
N GLY A 133 16.25 -3.24 10.00
CA GLY A 133 17.19 -4.16 10.66
C GLY A 133 16.50 -5.19 11.57
N GLU A 134 15.63 -4.73 12.47
CA GLU A 134 14.92 -5.57 13.46
C GLU A 134 13.38 -5.53 13.32
N SER A 135 12.90 -4.64 12.46
CA SER A 135 11.48 -4.49 12.16
C SER A 135 11.29 -4.06 10.73
N SER A 136 10.27 -4.58 10.08
CA SER A 136 9.89 -4.22 8.73
C SER A 136 8.44 -3.76 8.67
N THR A 137 8.13 -3.02 7.61
CA THR A 137 6.77 -2.53 7.35
C THR A 137 6.26 -3.08 6.03
N VAL A 138 5.11 -3.73 6.05
CA VAL A 138 4.34 -4.14 4.87
C VAL A 138 3.27 -3.09 4.61
N PHE A 139 3.35 -2.39 3.50
CA PHE A 139 2.37 -1.40 3.07
C PHE A 139 1.56 -1.95 1.91
N ILE A 140 0.24 -2.02 2.09
CA ILE A 140 -0.70 -2.57 1.12
C ILE A 140 -1.69 -1.49 0.75
N GLY A 141 -1.94 -1.37 -0.55
CA GLY A 141 -3.05 -0.62 -1.07
C GLY A 141 -3.78 -1.40 -2.15
N SER A 142 -5.10 -1.25 -2.19
CA SER A 142 -5.92 -1.87 -3.23
C SER A 142 -7.20 -1.11 -3.47
N SER A 143 -7.83 -1.39 -4.60
CA SER A 143 -9.22 -1.03 -4.85
C SER A 143 -10.07 -2.26 -5.15
N SER A 144 -11.34 -2.19 -4.81
CA SER A 144 -12.37 -3.12 -5.22
C SER A 144 -13.50 -2.35 -5.90
N ASP A 145 -14.08 -2.92 -6.95
CA ASP A 145 -15.36 -2.47 -7.51
C ASP A 145 -16.55 -2.85 -6.61
#